data_AF-A0A7Y0SCS8-F1
#
_entry.id   AF-A0A7Y0SCS8-F1
#
_cell.length_a   1.000
_cell.length_b   1.000
_cell.length_c   1.000
_cell.angle_alpha   90.00
_cell.angle_beta   90.00
_cell.angle_gamma   90.00
#
_symmetry.space_group_name_H-M   'P 1'
#
loop_
_entity.id
_entity.type
_entity.pdbx_description
1 polymer ?
#
loop_
_entity_poly.entity_id
_entity_poly.type
_entity_poly.pdbx_seq_one_letter_code
_entity_poly.pdbx_strand_id
1 'polypeptide(L)' 'DIVDPHSLHLSDALPKLKGLAEYAEKHAGKYRRIESVAAFNGKLKVLDLMEPTVRKQVLDSDNAKSLFESELAFDYMN' A
#
# COMPACT_ATOMS: atom_id res chain seq x y z
N ASP A 1 1.84 13.44 -6.96
CA ASP A 1 1.25 12.38 -6.12
C ASP A 1 1.21 11.09 -6.90
N ILE A 2 1.27 9.95 -6.22
CA ILE A 2 0.93 8.64 -6.78
C ILE A 2 -0.17 8.07 -5.88
N VAL A 3 -1.29 7.66 -6.48
CA VAL A 3 -2.36 6.94 -5.79
C VAL A 3 -2.65 5.73 -6.67
N ASP A 4 -2.29 4.54 -6.18
CA ASP A 4 -2.40 3.28 -6.91
C ASP A 4 -3.59 2.47 -6.41
N PRO A 5 -4.69 2.37 -7.17
CA PRO A 5 -5.81 1.52 -6.83
C PRO A 5 -5.41 0.04 -6.98
N HIS A 6 -5.50 -0.70 -5.88
CA HIS A 6 -5.00 -2.06 -5.76
C HIS A 6 -6.14 -3.07 -5.67
N SER A 7 -6.03 -4.18 -6.40
CA SER A 7 -6.93 -5.32 -6.28
C SER A 7 -6.31 -6.41 -5.40
N LEU A 8 -6.95 -6.75 -4.28
CA LEU A 8 -6.41 -7.72 -3.30
C LEU A 8 -6.49 -9.19 -3.74
N HIS A 9 -7.30 -9.49 -4.76
CA HIS A 9 -7.59 -10.86 -5.20
C HIS A 9 -6.74 -11.33 -6.38
N LEU A 10 -5.91 -10.45 -6.95
CA LEU A 10 -5.04 -10.81 -8.07
C LEU A 10 -3.77 -11.50 -7.57
N SER A 11 -3.30 -12.51 -8.30
CA SER A 11 -2.10 -13.27 -7.95
C SER A 11 -0.83 -12.41 -7.93
N ASP A 12 -0.83 -11.29 -8.65
CA ASP A 12 0.28 -10.35 -8.74
C ASP A 12 0.14 -9.13 -7.79
N ALA A 13 -0.88 -9.13 -6.92
CA ALA A 13 -1.14 -8.02 -5.99
C ALA A 13 0.06 -7.76 -5.07
N LEU A 14 0.62 -8.79 -4.44
CA LEU A 14 1.74 -8.61 -3.52
C LEU A 14 3.02 -8.19 -4.24
N PRO A 15 3.48 -8.85 -5.34
CA PRO A 15 4.64 -8.40 -6.10
C PRO A 15 4.55 -6.94 -6.56
N LYS A 16 3.39 -6.48 -7.04
CA LYS A 16 3.18 -5.08 -7.45
C LYS A 16 3.30 -4.11 -6.28
N LEU A 17 2.66 -4.45 -5.15
CA LEU A 17 2.71 -3.63 -3.94
C LEU A 17 4.15 -3.51 -3.40
N LYS A 18 4.91 -4.61 -3.40
CA LYS A 18 6.35 -4.59 -3.06
C LYS A 18 7.14 -3.71 -4.01
N GLY A 19 6.91 -3.81 -5.31
CA GLY A 19 7.54 -2.94 -6.31
C GLY A 19 7.26 -1.44 -6.07
N LEU A 20 6.01 -1.09 -5.72
CA LEU A 20 5.66 0.29 -5.38
C LEU A 20 6.34 0.76 -4.08
N ALA A 21 6.47 -0.11 -3.07
CA ALA A 21 7.21 0.20 -1.85
C ALA A 21 8.71 0.42 -2.13
N GLU A 22 9.35 -0.42 -2.93
CA GLU A 22 10.75 -0.21 -3.35
C GLU A 22 10.95 1.08 -4.14
N TYR A 23 9.98 1.43 -5.00
CA TYR A 23 10.00 2.70 -5.72
C TYR A 23 9.90 3.89 -4.75
N ALA A 24 8.96 3.83 -3.80
CA ALA A 24 8.77 4.86 -2.80
C ALA A 24 10.02 5.06 -1.94
N GLU A 25 10.70 4.00 -1.51
CA GLU A 25 11.97 4.08 -0.76
C GLU A 25 13.02 4.94 -1.49
N LYS A 26 13.12 4.82 -2.81
CA LYS A 26 14.12 5.52 -3.64
C LYS A 26 13.69 6.91 -4.08
N HIS A 27 12.39 7.19 -4.10
CA HIS A 27 11.84 8.33 -4.83
C HIS A 27 10.78 9.15 -4.09
N ALA A 28 10.42 8.81 -2.84
CA ALA A 28 9.39 9.51 -2.06
C ALA A 28 9.59 11.03 -2.01
N GLY A 29 10.84 11.52 -1.93
CA GLY A 29 11.14 12.95 -1.93
C GLY A 29 10.72 13.73 -3.19
N LYS A 30 10.29 13.05 -4.27
CA LYS A 30 9.75 13.66 -5.49
C LYS A 30 8.23 13.83 -5.46
N TYR A 31 7.55 13.28 -4.45
CA TYR A 31 6.10 13.23 -4.37
C TYR A 31 5.63 13.77 -3.03
N ARG A 32 4.43 14.37 -3.00
CA ARG A 32 3.79 14.77 -1.74
C ARG A 32 3.21 13.57 -0.99
N ARG A 33 2.75 12.58 -1.75
CA ARG A 33 2.17 11.31 -1.27
C ARG A 33 2.38 10.20 -2.29
N ILE A 34 2.53 8.98 -1.80
CA ILE A 34 2.49 7.72 -2.53
C ILE A 34 1.60 6.78 -1.73
N GLU A 35 0.42 6.49 -2.26
CA GLU A 35 -0.62 5.72 -1.56
C GLU A 35 -0.98 4.49 -2.38
N SER A 36 -1.15 3.34 -1.72
CA SER A 36 -1.84 2.19 -2.31
C SER A 36 -3.21 2.07 -1.66
N VAL A 37 -4.26 2.06 -2.48
CA VAL A 37 -5.65 2.11 -2.01
C VAL A 37 -6.39 0.87 -2.48
N ALA A 38 -6.98 0.11 -1.57
CA ALA A 38 -7.73 -1.10 -1.92
C ALA A 38 -9.11 -1.12 -1.28
N ALA A 39 -10.06 -1.76 -1.97
CA ALA A 39 -11.35 -2.09 -1.36
C ALA A 39 -11.18 -3.28 -0.40
N PHE A 40 -11.57 -3.10 0.85
CA PHE A 40 -11.57 -4.13 1.88
C PHE A 40 -12.85 -4.03 2.71
N ASN A 41 -13.62 -5.12 2.79
CA ASN A 41 -14.90 -5.18 3.52
C ASN A 41 -15.85 -4.01 3.22
N GLY A 42 -15.97 -3.62 1.95
CA GLY A 42 -16.87 -2.54 1.51
C GLY A 42 -16.39 -1.12 1.78
N LYS A 43 -15.17 -0.95 2.31
CA LYS A 43 -14.52 0.36 2.51
C LYS A 43 -13.24 0.46 1.68
N LEU A 44 -12.87 1.69 1.32
CA LEU A 44 -11.53 1.95 0.78
C LEU A 44 -10.55 2.08 1.94
N LYS A 45 -9.49 1.28 1.89
CA LYS A 45 -8.36 1.29 2.82
C LYS A 45 -7.13 1.80 2.11
N VAL A 46 -6.26 2.50 2.82
CA VAL A 46 -5.01 3.05 2.27
C VAL A 46 -3.81 2.64 3.09
N LEU A 47 -2.74 2.29 2.38
CA LEU A 47 -1.38 2.19 2.90
C LEU A 47 -0.61 3.42 2.44
N ASP A 48 -0.11 4.21 3.40
CA ASP A 48 0.76 5.34 3.10
C ASP A 48 2.21 4.87 2.92
N LEU A 49 2.70 4.88 1.68
CA LEU A 49 4.06 4.45 1.35
C LEU A 49 5.09 5.55 1.55
N MET A 50 4.69 6.75 1.97
CA MET A 50 5.62 7.75 2.50
C MET A 50 6.24 7.28 3.83
N GLU A 51 5.52 6.45 4.59
CA GLU A 51 5.95 5.94 5.88
C GLU A 51 6.94 4.75 5.77
N PRO A 52 8.18 4.88 6.27
CA PRO A 52 9.18 3.81 6.18
C PRO A 52 8.72 2.49 6.82
N THR A 53 7.97 2.57 7.94
CA THR A 53 7.43 1.40 8.62
C THR A 53 6.44 0.64 7.74
N VAL A 54 5.56 1.35 7.03
CA VAL A 54 4.60 0.73 6.11
C VAL A 54 5.34 0.03 4.96
N ARG A 55 6.35 0.68 4.36
CA ARG A 55 7.17 0.07 3.31
C ARG A 55 7.87 -1.20 3.79
N LYS A 56 8.49 -1.17 4.97
CA LYS A 56 9.13 -2.34 5.56
C LYS A 56 8.14 -3.51 5.72
N GLN A 57 6.96 -3.26 6.28
CA GLN A 57 5.95 -4.30 6.48
C GLN A 57 5.41 -4.85 5.15
N VAL A 58 5.25 -4.01 4.13
CA VAL A 58 4.89 -4.43 2.77
C VAL A 58 5.95 -5.40 2.21
N LEU A 59 7.23 -5.06 2.34
CA LEU A 59 8.34 -5.88 1.82
C LEU A 59 8.46 -7.22 2.56
N ASP A 60 8.23 -7.23 3.87
CA ASP A 60 8.30 -8.42 4.73
C ASP A 60 7.05 -9.31 4.63
N SER A 61 5.94 -8.83 4.07
CA SER A 61 4.68 -9.58 4.00
C SER A 61 4.67 -10.65 2.92
N ASP A 62 3.97 -11.76 3.20
CA ASP A 62 3.66 -12.83 2.23
C ASP A 62 2.22 -12.75 1.70
N ASN A 63 1.46 -11.73 2.11
CA ASN A 63 0.06 -11.57 1.74
C ASN A 63 -0.33 -10.09 1.62
N ALA A 64 -0.83 -9.68 0.45
CA ALA A 64 -1.30 -8.32 0.25
C ALA A 64 -2.55 -8.01 1.11
N LYS A 65 -3.49 -8.95 1.21
CA LYS A 65 -4.74 -8.75 1.95
C LYS A 65 -4.50 -8.46 3.44
N SER A 66 -3.55 -9.16 4.07
CA SER A 66 -3.27 -8.96 5.51
C SER A 66 -2.75 -7.56 5.82
N LEU A 67 -2.07 -6.90 4.87
CA LEU A 67 -1.61 -5.52 5.03
C LEU A 67 -2.79 -4.55 5.14
N PHE A 68 -3.79 -4.70 4.27
CA PHE A 68 -5.00 -3.87 4.26
C PHE A 68 -6.01 -4.21 5.37
N GLU A 69 -5.86 -5.37 6.00
CA GLU A 69 -6.61 -5.78 7.19
C GLU A 69 -5.96 -5.29 8.49
N SER A 70 -4.67 -4.96 8.46
CA SER A 70 -3.90 -4.56 9.65
C SER A 70 -4.10 -3.09 10.03
N GLU A 71 -3.61 -2.73 11.21
CA GLU A 71 -3.54 -1.36 11.72
C GLU A 71 -2.67 -0.41 10.86
N LEU A 72 -1.90 -0.94 9.90
CA LEU A 72 -1.17 -0.13 8.93
C LEU A 72 -2.12 0.60 7.96
N ALA A 73 -3.32 0.07 7.76
CA ALA A 73 -4.26 0.55 6.76
C ALA A 73 -5.44 1.30 7.38
N PHE A 74 -5.61 2.57 7.01
CA PHE A 74 -6.70 3.42 7.50
C PHE A 74 -7.78 3.65 6.44
N ASP A 75 -8.95 4.13 6.85
CA ASP A 75 -10.05 4.45 5.92
C ASP A 75 -9.60 5.60 5.00
N TYR A 76 -9.72 5.41 3.67
CA TYR A 76 -9.20 6.35 2.69
C TYR A 76 -10.04 7.63 2.56
N MET A 77 -11.34 7.52 2.82
CA MET A 77 -12.24 8.66 2.90
C MET A 77 -13.01 8.55 4.21
N ASN A 78 -13.00 9.64 4.98
CA ASN A 78 -13.87 9.82 6.15
C ASN A 78 -15.30 10.08 5.73
#